data_AF-A0A0D0SCV1-F1
#
_entry.id   AF-A0A0D0SCV1-F1
#
_cell.length_a   1.000
_cell.length_b   1.000
_cell.length_c   1.000
_cell.angle_alpha   90.00
_cell.angle_beta   90.00
_cell.angle_gamma   90.00
#
_symmetry.space_group_name_H-M   'P 1'
#
loop_
_entity.id
_entity.type
_entity.pdbx_description
1 polymer ?
#
loop_
_entity_poly.entity_id
_entity_poly.type
_entity_poly.pdbx_seq_one_letter_code
_entity_poly.pdbx_strand_id
1 'polypeptide(L)'
;MYLTNDTTDEKHQYAYASQMKIFSSIDGELLDVIIVSKEVLEAFSEKGYLYNLEDLLEKSPTLKDKISPYFISSSNNSIQDGLELSNCKIIKNAGYQESIYLGVISNTPRKQQIIDYLNYLFH
;
A
#
# COMPACT_ATOMS: atom_id res chain seq x y z
N MET A 1 -8.27 -2.89 10.25
CA MET A 1 -9.45 -2.26 9.62
C MET A 1 -10.11 -3.34 8.77
N TYR A 2 -11.30 -3.79 9.13
CA TYR A 2 -11.98 -4.92 8.46
C TYR A 2 -12.81 -4.41 7.28
N LEU A 3 -12.54 -4.92 6.09
CA LEU A 3 -13.38 -4.73 4.89
C LEU A 3 -14.22 -5.99 4.73
N THR A 4 -15.51 -5.93 5.05
CA THR A 4 -16.47 -6.98 4.68
C THR A 4 -17.59 -6.38 3.83
N ASN A 5 -17.82 -6.99 2.66
CA ASN A 5 -18.83 -6.64 1.67
C ASN A 5 -20.21 -7.21 2.04
N ASP A 6 -20.77 -6.79 3.18
CA ASP A 6 -22.18 -7.08 3.49
C ASP A 6 -23.02 -5.82 3.33
N THR A 7 -23.73 -5.76 2.20
CA THR A 7 -24.62 -4.69 1.76
C THR A 7 -25.96 -4.77 2.51
N THR A 8 -26.11 -3.99 3.58
CA THR A 8 -27.41 -3.63 4.16
C THR A 8 -27.42 -2.11 4.37
N ASP A 9 -28.50 -1.48 3.96
CA ASP A 9 -28.69 -0.07 3.55
C ASP A 9 -28.05 1.02 4.45
N GLU A 10 -27.84 0.78 5.75
CA GLU A 10 -27.23 1.75 6.67
C GLU A 10 -25.68 1.83 6.55
N LYS A 11 -25.03 0.82 5.96
CA LYS A 11 -23.57 0.78 5.76
C LYS A 11 -23.07 1.59 4.58
N HIS A 12 -23.94 2.00 3.65
CA HIS A 12 -23.52 2.79 2.48
C HIS A 12 -22.99 4.17 2.88
N GLN A 13 -23.59 4.83 3.88
CA GLN A 13 -23.09 6.12 4.37
C GLN A 13 -21.78 5.98 5.14
N TYR A 14 -21.57 4.89 5.87
CA TYR A 14 -20.32 4.64 6.60
C TYR A 14 -19.16 4.27 5.67
N ALA A 15 -19.42 3.43 4.66
CA ALA A 15 -18.45 3.13 3.61
C ALA A 15 -18.10 4.40 2.82
N TYR A 16 -19.10 5.24 2.51
CA TYR A 16 -18.87 6.51 1.80
C TYR A 16 -18.13 7.54 2.66
N ALA A 17 -18.50 7.72 3.93
CA ALA A 17 -17.80 8.63 4.84
C ALA A 17 -16.37 8.18 5.12
N SER A 18 -16.13 6.86 5.22
CA SER A 18 -14.78 6.30 5.33
C SER A 18 -13.97 6.52 4.05
N GLN A 19 -14.58 6.35 2.87
CA GLN A 19 -13.93 6.62 1.59
C GLN A 19 -13.63 8.11 1.41
N MET A 20 -14.58 9.02 1.70
CA MET A 20 -14.36 10.47 1.70
C MET A 20 -13.27 10.89 2.67
N LYS A 21 -13.18 10.26 3.84
CA LYS A 21 -12.09 10.50 4.80
C LYS A 21 -10.74 10.03 4.24
N ILE A 22 -10.69 8.89 3.56
CA ILE A 22 -9.49 8.41 2.88
C ILE A 22 -9.10 9.36 1.74
N PHE A 23 -10.03 9.74 0.87
CA PHE A 23 -9.75 10.67 -0.24
C PHE A 23 -9.31 12.04 0.25
N SER A 24 -10.00 12.63 1.22
CA SER A 24 -9.57 13.89 1.83
C SER A 24 -8.23 13.78 2.58
N SER A 25 -7.88 12.60 3.10
CA SER A 25 -6.57 12.37 3.71
C SER A 25 -5.46 12.19 2.66
N ILE A 26 -5.76 11.62 1.50
CA ILE A 26 -4.85 11.60 0.36
C ILE A 26 -4.66 13.04 -0.12
N ASP A 27 -5.73 13.75 -0.47
CA ASP A 27 -5.67 15.13 -0.96
C ASP A 27 -5.01 16.11 0.04
N GLY A 28 -5.09 15.80 1.34
CA GLY A 28 -4.41 16.53 2.41
C GLY A 28 -2.99 16.05 2.76
N GLU A 29 -2.40 15.11 2.01
CA GLU A 29 -1.07 14.52 2.24
C GLU A 29 -0.89 13.85 3.62
N LEU A 30 -1.98 13.36 4.21
CA LEU A 30 -1.99 12.76 5.55
C LEU A 30 -1.70 11.25 5.55
N LEU A 31 -1.72 10.61 4.38
CA LEU A 31 -1.44 9.18 4.21
C LEU A 31 -0.17 8.99 3.39
N ASP A 32 0.81 8.31 3.98
CA ASP A 32 2.10 8.03 3.33
C ASP A 32 2.16 6.60 2.75
N VAL A 33 1.55 5.65 3.46
CA VAL A 33 1.59 4.21 3.17
C VAL A 33 0.25 3.57 3.51
N ILE A 34 -0.19 2.60 2.71
CA ILE A 34 -1.35 1.74 2.99
C ILE A 34 -0.91 0.28 3.11
N ILE A 35 -1.56 -0.48 3.99
CA ILE A 35 -1.41 -1.94 4.09
C ILE A 35 -2.80 -2.56 3.95
N VAL A 36 -3.02 -3.31 2.88
CA VAL A 36 -4.36 -3.68 2.40
C VAL A 36 -4.36 -5.05 1.69
N SER A 37 -5.55 -5.56 1.35
CA SER A 37 -5.69 -6.73 0.46
C SER A 37 -5.34 -6.37 -0.99
N LYS A 38 -5.24 -7.37 -1.86
CA LYS A 38 -4.89 -7.18 -3.27
C LYS A 38 -5.91 -6.31 -4.01
N GLU A 39 -7.20 -6.58 -3.78
CA GLU A 39 -8.31 -5.90 -4.47
C GLU A 39 -8.33 -4.40 -4.15
N VAL A 40 -8.00 -4.04 -2.91
CA VAL A 40 -7.93 -2.65 -2.49
C VAL A 40 -6.68 -1.98 -3.08
N LEU A 41 -5.54 -2.66 -3.12
CA LEU A 41 -4.33 -2.13 -3.75
C LEU A 41 -4.55 -1.84 -5.24
N GLU A 42 -5.15 -2.79 -5.97
CA GLU A 42 -5.57 -2.67 -7.36
C GLU A 42 -6.45 -1.42 -7.58
N ALA A 43 -7.48 -1.23 -6.75
CA ALA A 43 -8.37 -0.08 -6.84
C ALA A 43 -7.68 1.28 -6.60
N PHE A 44 -6.58 1.31 -5.83
CA PHE A 44 -5.77 2.52 -5.64
C PHE A 44 -4.84 2.76 -6.84
N SER A 45 -4.26 1.71 -7.40
CA SER A 45 -3.41 1.76 -8.60
C SER A 45 -4.18 2.29 -9.81
N GLU A 46 -5.38 1.75 -10.06
CA GLU A 46 -6.24 2.18 -11.18
C GLU A 46 -6.57 3.68 -11.13
N LYS A 47 -6.59 4.26 -9.93
CA LYS A 47 -6.86 5.68 -9.70
C LYS A 47 -5.61 6.56 -9.69
N GLY A 48 -4.42 5.98 -9.86
CA GLY A 48 -3.14 6.70 -9.86
C GLY A 48 -2.69 7.18 -8.47
N TYR A 49 -3.20 6.58 -7.40
CA TYR A 49 -2.87 6.98 -6.03
C TYR A 49 -1.60 6.32 -5.49
N LEU A 50 -1.04 5.33 -6.18
CA LEU A 50 0.16 4.63 -5.75
C LEU A 50 1.40 5.15 -6.48
N TYR A 51 2.51 5.22 -5.75
CA TYR A 51 3.81 5.62 -6.25
C TYR A 51 4.55 4.41 -6.85
N ASN A 52 5.30 4.63 -7.93
CA ASN A 52 6.20 3.62 -8.48
C ASN A 52 7.39 3.39 -7.53
N LEU A 53 7.47 2.22 -6.93
CA LEU A 53 8.47 1.89 -5.93
C LEU A 53 9.88 1.81 -6.53
N GLU A 54 10.00 1.52 -7.83
CA GLU A 54 11.30 1.57 -8.50
C GLU A 54 11.89 2.98 -8.52
N ASP A 55 11.05 3.99 -8.71
CA ASP A 55 11.43 5.41 -8.73
C ASP A 55 11.69 5.91 -7.30
N LEU A 56 10.93 5.43 -6.31
CA LEU A 56 11.12 5.78 -4.91
C LEU A 56 12.52 5.34 -4.43
N LEU A 57 12.94 4.16 -4.86
CA LEU A 57 14.17 3.51 -4.40
C LEU A 57 15.38 3.75 -5.33
N GLU A 58 15.26 4.61 -6.35
CA GLU A 58 16.33 4.92 -7.30
C GLU A 58 17.64 5.33 -6.58
N LYS A 59 17.53 6.11 -5.51
CA LYS A 59 18.67 6.58 -4.70
C LYS A 59 19.11 5.61 -3.60
N SER A 60 18.46 4.46 -3.48
CA SER A 60 18.73 3.44 -2.46
C SER A 60 18.86 2.04 -3.09
N PRO A 61 19.86 1.80 -3.97
CA PRO A 61 19.96 0.57 -4.76
C PRO A 61 20.08 -0.69 -3.90
N THR A 62 20.82 -0.64 -2.78
CA THR A 62 20.94 -1.78 -1.86
C THR A 62 19.59 -2.19 -1.27
N LEU A 63 18.74 -1.22 -0.93
CA LEU A 63 17.40 -1.51 -0.45
C LEU A 63 16.50 -2.01 -1.60
N LYS A 64 16.62 -1.41 -2.78
CA LYS A 64 15.90 -1.85 -3.98
C LYS A 64 16.16 -3.32 -4.26
N ASP A 65 17.42 -3.77 -4.26
CA ASP A 65 17.77 -5.18 -4.49
C ASP A 65 17.16 -6.10 -3.43
N LYS A 66 17.13 -5.66 -2.17
CA LYS A 66 16.55 -6.43 -1.05
C LYS A 66 15.03 -6.58 -1.17
N ILE A 67 14.35 -5.55 -1.65
CA ILE A 67 12.87 -5.50 -1.72
C ILE A 67 12.32 -5.95 -3.07
N SER A 68 13.11 -5.92 -4.14
CA SER A 68 12.69 -6.30 -5.50
C SER A 68 11.99 -7.66 -5.60
N PRO A 69 12.37 -8.72 -4.84
CA PRO A 69 11.65 -9.99 -4.85
C PRO A 69 10.20 -9.91 -4.34
N TYR A 70 9.84 -8.83 -3.66
CA TYR A 70 8.51 -8.59 -3.10
C TYR A 70 7.69 -7.60 -3.94
N PHE A 71 8.28 -7.03 -5.00
CA PHE A 71 7.58 -6.12 -5.90
C PHE A 71 6.44 -6.83 -6.61
N ILE A 72 5.32 -6.14 -6.68
CA ILE A 72 4.18 -6.55 -7.50
C ILE A 72 3.71 -5.38 -8.35
N SER A 73 3.23 -5.71 -9.55
CA SER A 73 2.39 -4.82 -10.33
C SER A 73 0.96 -5.08 -9.91
N SER A 74 0.35 -4.12 -9.22
CA SER A 74 -1.03 -4.29 -8.77
C SER A 74 -2.01 -4.22 -9.94
N SER A 75 -1.79 -3.35 -10.92
CA SER A 75 -2.59 -3.28 -12.16
C SER A 75 -1.86 -3.83 -13.38
N ASN A 76 -2.55 -3.92 -14.52
CA ASN A 76 -1.97 -4.40 -15.80
C ASN A 76 -0.93 -3.45 -16.42
N ASN A 77 -0.69 -2.28 -15.81
CA ASN A 77 0.17 -1.24 -16.37
C ASN A 77 1.68 -1.49 -16.16
N SER A 78 2.07 -2.64 -15.60
CA SER A 78 3.47 -3.05 -15.37
C SER A 78 4.28 -2.12 -14.46
N ILE A 79 3.61 -1.33 -13.62
CA ILE A 79 4.25 -0.44 -12.65
C ILE A 79 4.41 -1.21 -11.34
N GLN A 80 5.62 -1.20 -10.75
CA GLN A 80 5.87 -1.82 -9.45
C GLN A 80 5.38 -0.90 -8.32
N ASP A 81 4.07 -0.86 -8.10
CA ASP A 81 3.39 0.05 -7.18
C ASP A 81 2.95 -0.61 -5.87
N GLY A 82 3.27 -1.89 -5.69
CA GLY A 82 2.98 -2.64 -4.49
C GLY A 82 4.11 -3.54 -4.01
N LEU A 83 4.08 -3.87 -2.72
CA LEU A 83 4.91 -4.90 -2.09
C LEU A 83 4.02 -6.00 -1.53
N GLU A 84 4.28 -7.26 -1.86
CA GLU A 84 3.67 -8.40 -1.17
C GLU A 84 4.39 -8.68 0.16
N LEU A 85 3.71 -8.41 1.28
CA LEU A 85 4.27 -8.59 2.62
C LEU A 85 3.97 -9.95 3.24
N SER A 86 3.13 -10.77 2.62
CA SER A 86 2.72 -12.11 3.10
C SER A 86 3.89 -13.03 3.41
N ASN A 87 4.98 -12.88 2.65
CA ASN A 87 6.21 -13.65 2.81
C ASN A 87 7.25 -12.98 3.73
N CYS A 88 6.98 -11.78 4.23
CA CYS A 88 7.85 -11.11 5.19
C CYS A 88 7.73 -11.76 6.57
N LYS A 89 8.87 -11.96 7.24
CA LYS A 89 8.95 -12.58 8.57
C LYS A 89 8.02 -11.91 9.60
N ILE A 90 7.91 -10.59 9.52
CA ILE A 90 7.13 -9.78 10.47
C ILE A 90 5.63 -10.05 10.39
N ILE A 91 5.11 -10.45 9.22
CA ILE A 91 3.68 -10.69 8.99
C ILE A 91 3.30 -12.13 9.30
N LYS A 92 4.16 -13.11 8.98
CA LYS A 92 3.90 -14.52 9.33
C LYS A 92 3.69 -14.72 10.83
N ASN A 93 4.39 -13.94 11.66
CA ASN A 93 4.26 -14.02 13.11
C ASN A 93 2.95 -13.44 13.65
N ALA A 94 2.21 -12.66 12.84
CA ALA A 94 0.95 -12.04 13.24
C ALA A 94 -0.29 -12.90 12.93
N GLY A 95 -0.13 -14.09 12.32
CA GLY A 95 -1.22 -15.05 12.12
C GLY A 95 -2.19 -14.70 10.99
N TYR A 96 -1.83 -13.79 10.09
CA TYR A 96 -2.64 -13.47 8.90
C TYR A 96 -2.69 -14.67 7.94
N GLN A 97 -3.90 -15.11 7.59
CA GLN A 97 -4.12 -16.19 6.63
C GLN A 97 -4.19 -15.69 5.18
N GLU A 98 -4.47 -14.40 4.99
CA GLU A 98 -4.61 -13.77 3.67
C GLU A 98 -3.35 -13.01 3.30
N SER A 99 -3.05 -12.97 2.00
CA SER A 99 -1.95 -12.14 1.49
C SER A 99 -2.23 -10.67 1.74
N ILE A 100 -1.24 -9.96 2.26
CA ILE A 100 -1.33 -8.52 2.49
C ILE A 100 -0.27 -7.78 1.71
N TYR A 101 -0.63 -6.58 1.29
CA TYR A 101 0.16 -5.78 0.38
C TYR A 101 0.34 -4.38 0.91
N LEU A 102 1.49 -3.78 0.59
CA LEU A 102 1.82 -2.41 0.93
C LEU A 102 1.89 -1.56 -0.34
N GLY A 103 1.22 -0.40 -0.32
CA GLY A 103 1.35 0.63 -1.34
C GLY A 103 1.86 1.94 -0.74
N VAL A 104 2.70 2.65 -1.48
CA VAL A 104 3.14 4.01 -1.11
C VAL A 104 2.25 5.02 -1.82
N ILE A 105 1.71 6.00 -1.09
CA ILE A 105 0.82 6.99 -1.68
C ILE A 105 1.61 7.99 -2.53
N SER A 106 1.12 8.30 -3.73
CA SER A 106 1.86 9.02 -4.76
C SER A 106 2.22 10.47 -4.39
N ASN A 107 1.43 11.10 -3.54
CA ASN A 107 1.61 12.49 -3.11
C ASN A 107 2.29 12.66 -1.74
N THR A 108 2.87 11.60 -1.18
CA THR A 108 3.60 11.72 0.10
C THR A 108 4.79 12.70 0.01
N PRO A 109 4.89 13.68 0.93
CA PRO A 109 6.09 14.51 1.05
C PRO A 109 7.22 13.81 1.82
N ARG A 110 6.96 12.62 2.40
CA ARG A 110 7.82 11.95 3.39
C ARG A 110 8.61 10.77 2.81
N LYS A 111 9.14 10.94 1.60
CA LYS A 111 9.85 9.88 0.85
C LYS A 111 10.99 9.24 1.65
N GLN A 112 11.78 10.04 2.36
CA GLN A 112 12.90 9.52 3.16
C GLN A 112 12.41 8.66 4.33
N GLN A 113 11.36 9.09 5.04
CA GLN A 113 10.79 8.32 6.15
C GLN A 113 10.21 6.99 5.67
N ILE A 114 9.65 6.95 4.46
CA ILE A 114 9.18 5.71 3.84
C ILE A 114 10.35 4.77 3.55
N ILE A 115 11.45 5.29 2.99
CA ILE A 115 12.67 4.50 2.75
C ILE A 115 13.21 3.94 4.07
N ASP A 116 13.24 4.73 5.14
CA ASP A 116 13.69 4.29 6.47
C ASP A 116 12.76 3.21 7.05
N TYR A 117 11.45 3.36 6.87
CA TYR A 117 10.46 2.36 7.28
C TYR A 117 10.60 1.04 6.49
N LEU A 118 10.80 1.12 5.17
CA LEU A 118 11.08 -0.05 4.33
C LEU A 118 12.38 -0.74 4.75
N ASN A 119 13.45 0.02 5.04
CA ASN A 119 14.67 -0.54 5.61
C ASN A 119 14.41 -1.30 6.91
N TYR A 120 13.59 -0.75 7.82
CA TYR A 120 13.22 -1.42 9.06
C TYR A 120 12.44 -2.72 8.82
N LEU A 121 11.44 -2.70 7.93
CA LEU A 121 10.60 -3.87 7.65
C LEU A 121 11.39 -5.05 7.07
N PHE A 122 12.38 -4.73 6.23
CA PHE A 122 13.17 -5.73 5.54
C PHE A 122 14.51 -6.00 6.22
N HIS A 123 14.84 -5.40 7.37
CA HIS A 123 16.16 -5.53 8.02
C HIS A 123 16.51 -6.99 8.36
#